data_AF-A0A6L4YEN1-F1
#
_entry.id   AF-A0A6L4YEN1-F1
#
_cell.length_a   1.000
_cell.length_b   1.000
_cell.length_c   1.000
_cell.angle_alpha   90.00
_cell.angle_beta   90.00
_cell.angle_gamma   90.00
#
_symmetry.space_group_name_H-M   'P 1'
#
loop_
_entity.id
_entity.type
_entity.pdbx_description
1 polymer ?
#
loop_
_entity_poly.entity_id
_entity_poly.type
_entity_poly.pdbx_seq_one_letter_code
_entity_poly.pdbx_strand_id
1 'polypeptide(L)'
;MSRMNPEKARELRDELRDGRRRKRPAAFVPQPGTRKHRELRFDHRHPEHVEEARRLLSGLEGMDIDTGLAPYSLSIWYEISSYSLEGLEAALVRQGFHLDNSLYSKVVRTVVYFCEETQMRNMRVPERLIKKSHEIYSKAWEHHPHGDHDDTPPELRQDR
;
A
#
# COMPACT_ATOMS: atom_id res chain seq x y z
N MET A 1 19.22 -31.51 2.29
CA MET A 1 18.50 -30.52 3.13
C MET A 1 18.80 -29.13 2.57
N SER A 2 17.84 -28.52 1.86
CA SER A 2 18.04 -27.22 1.19
C SER A 2 18.08 -26.09 2.23
N ARG A 3 19.08 -25.19 2.15
CA ARG A 3 19.27 -24.07 3.10
C ARG A 3 18.11 -23.07 3.04
N MET A 4 17.63 -22.63 4.20
CA MET A 4 16.57 -21.62 4.34
C MET A 4 17.10 -20.25 3.87
N ASN A 5 16.52 -19.68 2.81
CA ASN A 5 16.79 -18.33 2.29
C ASN A 5 15.72 -17.36 2.85
N PRO A 6 16.04 -16.10 3.20
CA PRO A 6 15.04 -15.08 3.57
C PRO A 6 13.84 -14.97 2.62
N GLU A 7 13.98 -15.18 1.31
CA GLU A 7 12.84 -15.20 0.38
C GLU A 7 11.94 -16.42 0.60
N LYS A 8 12.56 -17.60 0.75
CA LYS A 8 11.86 -18.84 1.05
C LYS A 8 11.18 -18.80 2.43
N ALA A 9 11.75 -18.06 3.38
CA ALA A 9 11.13 -17.81 4.69
C ALA A 9 9.94 -16.82 4.61
N ARG A 10 9.95 -15.89 3.65
CA ARG A 10 8.81 -15.01 3.36
C ARG A 10 7.68 -15.80 2.70
N GLU A 11 7.99 -16.61 1.69
CA GLU A 11 7.04 -17.53 1.06
C GLU A 11 6.44 -18.50 2.07
N LEU A 12 7.24 -19.18 2.90
CA LEU A 12 6.73 -20.07 3.95
C LEU A 12 5.87 -19.35 4.99
N ARG A 13 6.17 -18.10 5.35
CA ARG A 13 5.34 -17.27 6.24
C ARG A 13 4.00 -16.91 5.59
N ASP A 14 3.99 -16.71 4.29
CA ASP A 14 2.79 -16.36 3.53
C ASP A 14 1.97 -17.62 3.16
N GLU A 15 2.61 -18.76 2.91
CA GLU A 15 2.00 -20.10 2.69
C GLU A 15 1.40 -20.70 3.97
N LEU A 16 2.06 -20.60 5.14
CA LEU A 16 1.51 -21.05 6.43
C LEU A 16 0.25 -20.28 6.85
N ARG A 17 -0.06 -19.18 6.16
CA ARG A 17 -1.22 -18.32 6.40
C ARG A 17 -2.44 -18.68 5.56
N ASP A 18 -2.30 -19.56 4.56
CA ASP A 18 -3.39 -19.99 3.67
C ASP A 18 -4.37 -21.00 4.30
N GLY A 19 -4.19 -21.32 5.58
CA GLY A 19 -5.14 -22.07 6.39
C GLY A 19 -6.31 -21.23 6.91
N ARG A 20 -7.26 -20.85 6.04
CA ARG A 20 -8.69 -20.56 6.33
C ARG A 20 -9.16 -19.19 6.82
N ARG A 21 -8.35 -18.13 6.99
CA ARG A 21 -8.88 -16.75 7.17
C ARG A 21 -7.93 -15.68 6.61
N ARG A 22 -8.35 -14.99 5.53
CA ARG A 22 -7.68 -13.78 5.02
C ARG A 22 -7.52 -12.77 6.17
N LYS A 23 -6.31 -12.26 6.44
CA LYS A 23 -6.11 -11.26 7.51
C LYS A 23 -6.85 -9.98 7.13
N ARG A 24 -7.74 -9.56 8.03
CA ARG A 24 -8.51 -8.33 7.92
C ARG A 24 -7.87 -7.29 8.85
N PRO A 25 -7.01 -6.39 8.35
CA PRO A 25 -6.50 -5.28 9.16
C PRO A 25 -7.65 -4.43 9.72
N ALA A 26 -7.39 -3.73 10.82
CA ALA A 26 -8.36 -2.76 11.33
C ALA A 26 -8.57 -1.62 10.33
N ALA A 27 -9.76 -1.01 10.36
CA ALA A 27 -10.22 -0.04 9.36
C ALA A 27 -9.24 1.12 9.09
N PHE A 28 -8.51 1.56 10.12
CA PHE A 28 -7.57 2.68 10.04
C PHE A 28 -6.11 2.30 9.80
N VAL A 29 -5.78 1.01 9.71
CA VAL A 29 -4.37 0.61 9.56
C VAL A 29 -3.93 0.93 8.13
N PRO A 30 -2.92 1.82 7.94
CA PRO A 30 -2.37 2.07 6.62
C PRO A 30 -1.83 0.76 6.04
N GLN A 31 -2.18 0.48 4.79
CA GLN A 31 -1.72 -0.71 4.08
C GLN A 31 -0.71 -0.24 3.04
N PRO A 32 0.61 -0.42 3.24
CA PRO A 32 1.61 0.12 2.32
C PRO A 32 1.69 -0.64 1.00
N GLY A 33 1.36 -1.94 0.97
CA GLY A 33 1.36 -2.75 -0.26
C GLY A 33 0.31 -2.29 -1.29
N THR A 34 0.37 -2.79 -2.52
CA THR A 34 -0.59 -2.42 -3.57
C THR A 34 -1.96 -3.07 -3.37
N ARG A 35 -1.96 -4.32 -2.86
CA ARG A 35 -3.19 -5.03 -2.49
C ARG A 35 -3.83 -4.41 -1.26
N LYS A 36 -5.09 -4.01 -1.39
CA LYS A 36 -5.90 -3.41 -0.33
C LYS A 36 -6.92 -4.38 0.21
N HIS A 37 -7.24 -4.22 1.48
CA HIS A 37 -8.43 -4.75 2.12
C HIS A 37 -9.25 -3.58 2.66
N ARG A 38 -10.54 -3.53 2.34
CA ARG A 38 -11.49 -2.56 2.89
C ARG A 38 -12.76 -3.24 3.36
N GLU A 39 -13.43 -2.59 4.31
CA GLU A 39 -14.77 -2.96 4.70
C GLU A 39 -15.75 -1.95 4.11
N LEU A 40 -16.63 -2.44 3.24
CA LEU A 40 -17.69 -1.69 2.61
C LEU A 40 -18.96 -1.84 3.47
N ARG A 41 -19.45 -0.74 4.04
CA ARG A 41 -20.58 -0.74 4.96
C ARG A 41 -21.83 -0.13 4.33
N PHE A 42 -22.95 -0.80 4.48
CA PHE A 42 -24.26 -0.44 3.94
C PHE A 42 -25.17 0.14 5.03
N ASP A 43 -26.17 0.93 4.61
CA ASP A 43 -27.19 1.41 5.53
C ASP A 43 -28.01 0.22 6.05
N HIS A 44 -28.17 0.14 7.38
CA HIS A 44 -28.95 -0.90 8.05
C HIS A 44 -30.42 -0.95 7.60
N ARG A 45 -30.93 0.13 6.99
CA ARG A 45 -32.30 0.21 6.44
C ARG A 45 -32.45 -0.54 5.11
N HIS A 46 -31.35 -0.91 4.45
CA HIS A 46 -31.32 -1.59 3.16
C HIS A 46 -30.42 -2.84 3.21
N PRO A 47 -30.75 -3.85 4.03
CA PRO A 47 -29.93 -5.06 4.18
C PRO A 47 -29.72 -5.85 2.88
N GLU A 48 -30.67 -5.75 1.94
CA GLU A 48 -30.63 -6.37 0.60
C GLU A 48 -29.41 -5.94 -0.22
N HIS A 49 -28.95 -4.70 -0.01
CA HIS A 49 -27.82 -4.11 -0.72
C HIS A 49 -26.50 -4.87 -0.49
N VAL A 50 -26.35 -5.57 0.63
CA VAL A 50 -25.12 -6.33 0.92
C VAL A 50 -24.92 -7.44 -0.10
N GLU A 51 -25.96 -8.25 -0.34
CA GLU A 51 -25.86 -9.40 -1.24
C GLU A 51 -25.99 -8.98 -2.71
N GLU A 52 -26.72 -7.91 -3.01
CA GLU A 52 -26.73 -7.29 -4.34
C GLU A 52 -25.36 -6.74 -4.73
N ALA A 53 -24.71 -5.99 -3.83
CA ALA A 53 -23.38 -5.46 -4.07
C ALA A 53 -22.35 -6.58 -4.16
N ARG A 54 -22.47 -7.65 -3.37
CA ARG A 54 -21.62 -8.84 -3.48
C ARG A 54 -21.70 -9.41 -4.90
N ARG A 55 -22.91 -9.65 -5.43
CA ARG A 55 -23.10 -10.17 -6.80
C ARG A 55 -22.50 -9.26 -7.86
N LEU A 56 -22.72 -7.94 -7.73
CA LEU A 56 -22.17 -6.95 -8.66
C LEU A 56 -20.63 -6.95 -8.66
N LEU A 57 -20.04 -6.82 -7.48
CA LEU A 57 -18.60 -6.64 -7.31
C LEU A 57 -17.83 -7.95 -7.57
N SER A 58 -18.43 -9.12 -7.34
CA SER A 58 -17.81 -10.42 -7.66
C SER A 58 -17.57 -10.63 -9.16
N GLY A 59 -18.22 -9.84 -10.02
CA GLY A 59 -17.95 -9.84 -11.47
C GLY A 59 -16.74 -9.01 -11.89
N LEU A 60 -16.13 -8.24 -10.97
CA LEU A 60 -14.97 -7.41 -11.27
C LEU A 60 -13.68 -8.24 -11.23
N GLU A 61 -12.84 -8.07 -12.26
CA GLU A 61 -11.56 -8.76 -12.35
C GLU A 61 -10.64 -8.39 -11.18
N GLY A 62 -10.04 -9.39 -10.53
CA GLY A 62 -9.12 -9.17 -9.40
C GLY A 62 -9.78 -8.70 -8.11
N MET A 63 -11.12 -8.76 -8.02
CA MET A 63 -11.88 -8.44 -6.82
C MET A 63 -12.16 -9.69 -5.99
N ASP A 64 -11.62 -9.72 -4.78
CA ASP A 64 -11.95 -10.75 -3.78
C ASP A 64 -12.99 -10.20 -2.82
N ILE A 65 -14.01 -11.00 -2.50
CA ILE A 65 -15.09 -10.57 -1.60
C ILE A 65 -15.35 -11.65 -0.56
N ASP A 66 -15.62 -11.21 0.66
CA ASP A 66 -16.03 -12.03 1.77
C ASP A 66 -17.06 -11.25 2.62
N THR A 67 -17.76 -11.94 3.51
CA THR A 67 -18.65 -11.30 4.48
C THR A 67 -17.83 -10.40 5.40
N GLY A 68 -18.32 -9.18 5.64
CA GLY A 68 -17.64 -8.21 6.49
C GLY A 68 -17.57 -8.63 7.96
N LEU A 69 -16.84 -7.85 8.77
CA LEU A 69 -16.75 -8.06 10.22
C LEU A 69 -17.91 -7.38 10.95
N ALA A 70 -18.40 -6.26 10.42
CA ALA A 70 -19.58 -5.57 10.93
C ALA A 70 -20.89 -6.10 10.31
N PRO A 71 -22.05 -5.93 10.97
CA PRO A 71 -23.33 -6.10 10.33
C PRO A 71 -23.46 -5.23 9.06
N TYR A 72 -24.21 -5.74 8.09
CA TYR A 72 -24.47 -5.03 6.83
C TYR A 72 -23.21 -4.56 6.10
N SER A 73 -22.18 -5.43 6.02
CA SER A 73 -20.91 -5.07 5.42
C SER A 73 -20.26 -6.20 4.62
N LEU A 74 -19.41 -5.81 3.67
CA LEU A 74 -18.57 -6.70 2.87
C LEU A 74 -17.09 -6.41 3.13
N SER A 75 -16.28 -7.45 3.23
CA SER A 75 -14.83 -7.33 3.11
C SER A 75 -14.43 -7.49 1.65
N ILE A 76 -13.73 -6.50 1.12
CA ILE A 76 -13.27 -6.49 -0.27
C ILE A 76 -11.75 -6.40 -0.32
N TRP A 77 -11.13 -7.12 -1.26
CA TRP A 77 -9.73 -6.96 -1.58
C TRP A 77 -9.55 -6.69 -3.07
N TYR A 78 -8.67 -5.74 -3.38
CA TYR A 78 -8.41 -5.28 -4.73
C TYR A 78 -6.99 -4.73 -4.84
N GLU A 79 -6.47 -4.65 -6.07
CA GLU A 79 -5.23 -3.92 -6.36
C GLU A 79 -5.51 -2.43 -6.53
N ILE A 80 -4.75 -1.58 -5.82
CA ILE A 80 -4.89 -0.12 -5.88
C ILE A 80 -4.57 0.47 -7.27
N SER A 81 -3.84 -0.28 -8.10
CA SER A 81 -3.59 0.10 -9.49
C SER A 81 -4.85 0.06 -10.36
N SER A 82 -5.83 -0.76 -9.97
CA SER A 82 -7.04 -1.03 -10.76
C SER A 82 -8.28 -0.38 -10.15
N TYR A 83 -8.39 -0.36 -8.81
CA TYR A 83 -9.55 0.15 -8.11
C TYR A 83 -9.15 1.02 -6.90
N SER A 84 -10.06 1.88 -6.46
CA SER A 84 -9.97 2.63 -5.20
C SER A 84 -11.28 2.51 -4.43
N LEU A 85 -11.24 2.62 -3.10
CA LEU A 85 -12.46 2.56 -2.29
C LEU A 85 -13.46 3.64 -2.69
N GLU A 86 -12.96 4.87 -2.88
CA GLU A 86 -13.78 6.01 -3.30
C GLU A 86 -14.45 5.75 -4.65
N GLY A 87 -13.71 5.22 -5.63
CA GLY A 87 -14.25 4.90 -6.95
C GLY A 87 -15.33 3.81 -6.89
N LEU A 88 -15.12 2.77 -6.08
CA LEU A 88 -16.07 1.68 -5.87
C LEU A 88 -17.34 2.19 -5.18
N GLU A 89 -17.21 2.96 -4.11
CA GLU A 89 -18.34 3.52 -3.37
C GLU A 89 -19.13 4.51 -4.23
N ALA A 90 -18.46 5.37 -4.98
CA ALA A 90 -19.13 6.29 -5.91
C ALA A 90 -19.89 5.52 -7.01
N ALA A 91 -19.33 4.42 -7.53
CA ALA A 91 -20.01 3.59 -8.52
C ALA A 91 -21.27 2.91 -7.96
N LEU A 92 -21.19 2.40 -6.72
CA LEU A 92 -22.33 1.81 -6.02
C LEU A 92 -23.42 2.85 -5.75
N VAL A 93 -23.05 4.03 -5.24
CA VAL A 93 -24.02 5.12 -5.00
C VAL A 93 -24.72 5.54 -6.30
N ARG A 94 -23.99 5.62 -7.42
CA ARG A 94 -24.59 5.90 -8.74
C ARG A 94 -25.59 4.83 -9.20
N GLN A 95 -25.45 3.60 -8.72
CA GLN A 95 -26.38 2.50 -9.00
C GLN A 95 -27.55 2.42 -7.99
N GLY A 96 -27.63 3.34 -7.03
CA GLY A 96 -28.72 3.40 -6.05
C GLY A 96 -28.42 2.70 -4.72
N PHE A 97 -27.20 2.21 -4.51
CA PHE A 97 -26.83 1.58 -3.24
C PHE A 97 -26.70 2.63 -2.13
N HIS A 98 -27.33 2.33 -0.99
CA HIS A 98 -27.25 3.12 0.24
C HIS A 98 -26.11 2.62 1.12
N LEU A 99 -25.06 3.42 1.23
CA LEU A 99 -23.91 3.17 2.09
C LEU A 99 -24.10 3.77 3.49
N ASP A 100 -23.44 3.21 4.50
CA ASP A 100 -23.49 3.74 5.87
C ASP A 100 -23.00 5.19 5.90
N ASN A 101 -23.84 6.12 6.35
CA ASN A 101 -23.56 7.56 6.36
C ASN A 101 -23.25 8.11 7.77
N SER A 102 -22.96 7.24 8.73
CA SER A 102 -22.56 7.63 10.08
C SER A 102 -21.29 8.49 10.08
N LEU A 103 -21.15 9.37 11.08
CA LEU A 103 -19.98 10.24 11.22
C LEU A 103 -18.67 9.42 11.28
N TYR A 104 -18.70 8.31 12.00
CA TYR A 104 -17.57 7.37 12.09
C TYR A 104 -17.17 6.88 10.70
N SER A 105 -18.11 6.37 9.90
CA SER A 105 -17.84 5.83 8.58
C SER A 105 -17.34 6.91 7.61
N LYS A 106 -17.83 8.15 7.72
CA LYS A 106 -17.31 9.29 6.95
C LYS A 106 -15.85 9.57 7.25
N VAL A 107 -15.47 9.66 8.54
CA VAL A 107 -14.08 9.94 8.93
C VAL A 107 -13.15 8.81 8.49
N VAL A 108 -13.55 7.55 8.68
CA VAL A 108 -12.80 6.38 8.19
C VAL A 108 -12.56 6.47 6.69
N ARG A 109 -13.62 6.71 5.91
CA ARG A 109 -13.55 6.84 4.45
C ARG A 109 -12.62 7.96 4.01
N THR A 110 -12.76 9.15 4.58
CA THR A 110 -11.90 10.29 4.22
C THR A 110 -10.42 9.98 4.39
N VAL A 111 -10.04 9.32 5.50
CA VAL A 111 -8.64 8.91 5.73
C VAL A 111 -8.20 7.88 4.70
N VAL A 112 -9.03 6.87 4.43
CA VAL A 112 -8.73 5.84 3.43
C VAL A 112 -8.57 6.45 2.04
N TYR A 113 -9.50 7.32 1.62
CA TYR A 113 -9.47 7.97 0.31
C TYR A 113 -8.19 8.78 0.15
N PHE A 114 -7.84 9.59 1.15
CA PHE A 114 -6.60 10.37 1.14
C PHE A 114 -5.36 9.47 1.03
N CYS A 115 -5.30 8.38 1.80
CA CYS A 115 -4.17 7.44 1.74
C CYS A 115 -4.06 6.74 0.38
N GLU A 116 -5.18 6.28 -0.18
CA GLU A 116 -5.19 5.60 -1.47
C GLU A 116 -4.87 6.57 -2.61
N GLU A 117 -5.46 7.75 -2.60
CA GLU A 117 -5.17 8.79 -3.59
C GLU A 117 -3.69 9.18 -3.57
N THR A 118 -3.12 9.38 -2.38
CA THR A 118 -1.69 9.71 -2.22
C THR A 118 -0.81 8.59 -2.77
N GLN A 119 -1.14 7.33 -2.48
CA GLN A 119 -0.40 6.19 -3.00
C GLN A 119 -0.50 6.08 -4.52
N MET A 120 -1.69 6.21 -5.09
CA MET A 120 -1.88 6.20 -6.55
C MET A 120 -1.08 7.31 -7.23
N ARG A 121 -1.08 8.52 -6.66
CA ARG A 121 -0.26 9.65 -7.15
C ARG A 121 1.22 9.31 -7.09
N ASN A 122 1.71 8.75 -5.98
CA ASN A 122 3.11 8.35 -5.84
C ASN A 122 3.52 7.23 -6.80
N MET A 123 2.63 6.29 -7.12
CA MET A 123 2.88 5.23 -8.10
C MET A 123 2.98 5.75 -9.54
N ARG A 124 2.36 6.90 -9.85
CA ARG A 124 2.44 7.54 -11.17
C ARG A 124 3.67 8.40 -11.36
N VAL A 125 4.31 8.84 -10.27
CA VAL A 125 5.53 9.64 -10.34
C VAL A 125 6.70 8.69 -10.62
N PRO A 126 7.46 8.88 -11.71
CA PRO A 126 8.68 8.12 -11.93
C PRO A 126 9.59 8.27 -10.72
N GLU A 127 10.21 7.17 -10.28
CA GLU A 127 11.11 7.18 -9.14
C GLU A 127 12.12 8.32 -9.33
N ARG A 128 11.98 9.38 -8.52
CA ARG A 128 12.97 10.45 -8.54
C ARG A 128 14.27 9.79 -8.11
N LEU A 129 15.28 9.87 -8.98
CA LEU A 129 16.65 9.46 -8.71
C LEU A 129 17.29 10.38 -7.65
N ILE A 130 16.68 10.47 -6.47
CA ILE A 130 17.18 11.22 -5.31
C ILE A 130 18.54 10.62 -4.90
N LYS A 131 18.74 9.31 -5.12
CA LYS A 131 20.04 8.65 -4.87
C LYS A 131 21.17 9.07 -5.80
N LYS A 132 20.91 9.74 -6.95
CA LYS A 132 21.98 10.30 -7.79
C LYS A 132 22.54 11.63 -7.26
N SER A 133 21.93 12.25 -6.24
CA SER A 133 22.51 13.46 -5.64
C SER A 133 23.74 13.15 -4.78
N HIS A 134 23.84 11.95 -4.19
CA HIS A 134 25.03 11.55 -3.43
C HIS A 134 26.28 11.50 -4.32
N GLU A 135 26.16 11.10 -5.59
CA GLU A 135 27.28 11.12 -6.54
C GLU A 135 27.81 12.54 -6.78
N ILE A 136 26.93 13.55 -6.70
CA ILE A 136 27.32 14.96 -6.84
C ILE A 136 28.08 15.41 -5.60
N TYR A 137 27.60 15.04 -4.40
CA TYR A 137 28.30 15.35 -3.15
C TYR A 137 29.61 14.57 -2.99
N SER A 138 29.68 13.31 -3.44
CA SER A 138 30.92 12.52 -3.41
C SER A 138 31.96 13.08 -4.39
N LYS A 139 31.57 13.42 -5.62
CA LYS A 139 32.45 14.09 -6.59
C LYS A 139 32.91 15.47 -6.10
N ALA A 140 32.01 16.25 -5.50
CA ALA A 140 32.37 17.53 -4.92
C ALA A 140 33.38 17.37 -3.77
N TRP A 141 33.22 16.35 -2.92
CA TRP A 141 34.16 16.01 -1.85
C TRP A 141 35.53 15.55 -2.38
N GLU A 142 35.55 14.72 -3.42
CA GLU A 142 36.79 14.28 -4.09
C GLU A 142 37.60 15.45 -4.65
N HIS A 143 36.95 16.53 -5.08
CA HIS A 143 37.62 17.74 -5.59
C HIS A 143 37.97 18.78 -4.51
N HIS A 144 37.60 18.58 -3.25
CA HIS A 144 38.05 19.46 -2.16
C HIS A 144 39.46 19.05 -1.73
N PRO A 145 40.40 19.99 -1.50
CA PRO A 145 41.72 19.66 -0.98
C PRO A 145 41.58 19.12 0.46
N HIS A 146 41.64 17.80 0.60
CA HIS A 146 41.66 17.09 1.86
C HIS A 146 43.07 16.58 2.14
N GLY A 147 43.55 16.73 3.38
CA GLY A 147 44.94 16.48 3.77
C GLY A 147 45.42 15.02 3.72
N ASP A 148 44.55 14.08 3.34
CA ASP A 148 44.88 12.67 3.13
C ASP A 148 45.24 12.34 1.68
N HIS A 149 45.04 13.28 0.74
CA HIS A 149 45.64 13.20 -0.59
C HIS A 149 47.02 13.88 -0.52
N ASP A 150 47.90 13.26 0.27
CA ASP A 150 49.28 13.71 0.41
C ASP A 150 50.08 13.26 -0.83
N ASP A 151 50.09 14.12 -1.84
CA ASP A 151 50.93 13.94 -3.04
C ASP A 151 52.41 14.24 -2.75
N THR A 152 52.80 14.49 -1.49
CA THR A 152 54.20 14.76 -1.12
C THR A 152 55.08 13.61 -1.59
N PRO A 153 56.02 13.89 -2.52
CA PRO A 153 56.96 12.91 -3.02
C PRO A 153 57.68 12.17 -1.88
N PRO A 154 57.99 10.87 -2.02
CA PRO A 154 58.59 10.07 -0.94
C PRO A 154 59.89 10.64 -0.37
N GLU A 155 60.63 11.36 -1.20
CA GLU A 155 61.87 12.06 -0.88
C GLU A 155 61.69 13.27 0.06
N LEU A 156 60.49 13.87 0.13
CA LEU A 156 60.15 14.94 1.06
C LEU A 156 59.51 14.43 2.36
N ARG A 157 59.22 13.12 2.46
CA ARG A 157 58.62 12.49 3.65
C ARG A 157 59.64 12.08 4.72
N GLN A 158 60.94 12.13 4.42
CA GLN A 158 62.00 11.56 5.27
C GLN A 158 62.89 12.58 6.01
N ASP A 159 62.52 13.85 6.06
CA ASP A 159 63.24 14.81 6.91
C ASP A 159 62.44 15.20 8.16
N ARG A 160 62.82 14.51 9.24
CA ARG A 160 62.76 14.89 10.67
C ARG A 160 61.61 14.37 11.54
#